data_AF-A0A2K5Y6H1-F1
#
_entry.id   AF-A0A2K5Y6H1-F1
#
_cell.length_a   1.000
_cell.length_b   1.000
_cell.length_c   1.000
_cell.angle_alpha   90.00
_cell.angle_beta   90.00
_cell.angle_gamma   90.00
#
_symmetry.space_group_name_H-M   'P 1'
#
loop_
_entity.id
_entity.type
_entity.pdbx_description
1 polymer ?
#
loop_
_entity_poly.entity_id
_entity_poly.type
_entity_poly.pdbx_seq_one_letter_code
_entity_poly.pdbx_strand_id
1 'polypeptide(L)'
;MAMGVPRVILLCLFGAALCLTGSQGLQCYSFEHTYFGPFDLRAMKLPSISCPHECFEAILSLDTGYRAPVTLVRKGCWTGPPAGQTQSNPDALPPDYSVVRGCTTDKCNAHLMTHDALPNLSQAPDPPTLSGAECYACIGVHQDDCAISKSRRVQCHQDQTACFQGNGRMTVGNFSVPVYIRTCHRPSCTTEGTTSPWTAIDLQGSCCEGHLCNRKSMIQPFNSALATTPPRAVQVLALLLPVLLLVGLS
;
A
#
# COMPACT_ATOMS: atom_id res chain seq x y z
N MET A 1 46.67 -49.77 -20.90
CA MET A 1 45.99 -48.45 -20.90
C MET A 1 44.65 -48.61 -20.20
N ALA A 2 44.44 -47.97 -19.05
CA ALA A 2 43.12 -47.67 -18.51
C ALA A 2 43.31 -46.54 -17.50
N MET A 3 42.80 -45.36 -17.86
CA MET A 3 43.11 -44.09 -17.22
C MET A 3 42.40 -43.96 -15.87
N GLY A 4 43.17 -43.76 -14.80
CA GLY A 4 42.63 -43.34 -13.52
C GLY A 4 42.15 -41.90 -13.64
N VAL A 5 40.84 -41.70 -13.74
CA VAL A 5 40.23 -40.37 -13.67
C VAL A 5 40.61 -39.76 -12.31
N PRO A 6 41.27 -38.59 -12.24
CA PRO A 6 41.68 -38.03 -10.97
C PRO A 6 40.44 -37.63 -10.17
N ARG A 7 40.32 -38.11 -8.92
CA ARG A 7 39.26 -37.75 -7.98
C ARG A 7 39.02 -36.24 -7.86
N VAL A 8 40.07 -35.44 -8.13
CA VAL A 8 40.03 -33.97 -8.18
C VAL A 8 39.16 -33.43 -9.32
N ILE A 9 39.20 -34.06 -10.51
CA ILE A 9 38.39 -33.66 -11.67
C ILE A 9 36.91 -33.94 -11.40
N LEU A 10 36.60 -35.07 -10.75
CA LEU A 10 35.24 -35.42 -10.37
C LEU A 10 34.67 -34.44 -9.33
N LEU A 11 35.44 -34.08 -8.30
CA LEU A 11 35.04 -33.09 -7.28
C LEU A 11 34.87 -31.67 -7.86
N CYS A 12 35.71 -31.25 -8.80
CA CYS A 12 35.55 -29.97 -9.50
C CYS A 12 34.30 -29.94 -10.41
N LEU A 13 33.98 -31.06 -11.08
CA LEU A 13 32.76 -31.17 -11.89
C LEU A 13 31.49 -31.17 -11.03
N PHE A 14 31.51 -31.84 -9.87
CA PHE A 14 30.39 -31.78 -8.91
C PHE A 14 30.24 -30.40 -8.26
N GLY A 15 31.35 -29.72 -7.91
CA GLY A 15 31.33 -28.34 -7.41
C GLY A 15 30.80 -27.35 -8.46
N ALA A 16 31.19 -27.50 -9.72
CA ALA A 16 30.66 -26.68 -10.81
C ALA A 16 29.17 -26.93 -11.07
N ALA A 17 28.71 -28.19 -11.01
CA ALA A 17 27.30 -28.53 -11.14
C ALA A 17 26.43 -28.00 -9.97
N LEU A 18 26.96 -28.01 -8.74
CA LEU A 18 26.30 -27.44 -7.56
C LEU A 18 26.31 -25.90 -7.54
N CYS A 19 27.29 -25.25 -8.17
CA CYS A 19 27.30 -23.79 -8.36
C CYS A 19 26.43 -23.32 -9.53
N LEU A 20 26.07 -24.20 -10.47
CA LEU A 20 25.20 -23.89 -11.61
C LEU A 20 23.70 -24.02 -11.29
N THR A 21 23.34 -24.65 -10.17
CA THR A 21 21.98 -24.54 -9.61
C THR A 21 21.86 -23.27 -8.77
N GLY A 22 22.25 -22.13 -9.33
CA GLY A 22 21.75 -20.85 -8.81
C GLY A 22 20.24 -20.89 -8.99
N SER A 23 19.48 -20.87 -7.90
CA SER A 23 18.02 -20.71 -7.97
C SER A 23 17.75 -19.47 -8.81
N GLN A 24 17.31 -19.66 -10.06
CA GLN A 24 16.92 -18.57 -10.93
C GLN A 24 15.81 -17.83 -10.19
N GLY A 25 16.09 -16.60 -9.75
CA GLY A 25 15.09 -15.81 -9.04
C GLY A 25 13.98 -15.39 -9.99
N LEU A 26 12.76 -15.40 -9.47
CA LEU A 26 11.55 -15.01 -10.16
C LEU A 26 11.67 -13.56 -10.64
N GLN A 27 11.46 -13.30 -11.94
CA GLN A 27 11.51 -11.94 -12.46
C GLN A 27 10.19 -11.24 -12.17
N CYS A 28 10.21 -10.11 -11.47
CA CYS A 28 9.00 -9.35 -11.13
C CYS A 28 9.10 -7.91 -11.58
N TYR A 29 7.97 -7.28 -11.95
CA TYR A 29 7.97 -5.82 -12.13
C TYR A 29 8.21 -5.12 -10.80
N SER A 30 9.04 -4.08 -10.82
CA SER A 30 9.30 -3.21 -9.67
C SER A 30 8.93 -1.79 -10.01
N PHE A 31 7.97 -1.25 -9.27
CA PHE A 31 7.41 0.07 -9.54
C PHE A 31 6.71 0.62 -8.30
N GLU A 32 6.80 1.92 -8.11
CA GLU A 32 6.09 2.63 -7.06
C GLU A 32 5.75 4.03 -7.57
N HIS A 33 4.48 4.42 -7.44
CA HIS A 33 4.05 5.76 -7.81
C HIS A 33 2.73 6.16 -7.15
N THR A 34 2.53 7.47 -7.04
CA THR A 34 1.27 8.08 -6.60
C THR A 34 0.68 8.87 -7.75
N TYR A 35 -0.53 8.50 -8.18
CA TYR A 35 -1.27 9.15 -9.26
C TYR A 35 -2.36 10.07 -8.71
N PHE A 36 -2.64 11.13 -9.47
CA PHE A 36 -3.76 12.04 -9.25
C PHE A 36 -4.71 11.91 -10.45
N GLY A 37 -5.72 11.04 -10.32
CA GLY A 37 -6.61 10.65 -11.40
C GLY A 37 -6.24 9.31 -12.07
N PRO A 38 -6.77 9.06 -13.28
CA PRO A 38 -6.53 7.82 -14.00
C PRO A 38 -5.06 7.58 -14.29
N PHE A 39 -4.65 6.32 -14.28
CA PHE A 39 -3.29 5.88 -14.61
C PHE A 39 -3.31 4.76 -15.65
N ASP A 40 -2.24 4.68 -16.44
CA ASP A 40 -1.99 3.58 -17.39
C ASP A 40 -0.50 3.25 -17.42
N LEU A 41 -0.15 2.08 -16.89
CA LEU A 41 1.22 1.56 -16.86
C LEU A 41 1.59 0.79 -18.14
N ARG A 42 0.63 0.46 -19.02
CA ARG A 42 0.89 -0.37 -20.21
C ARG A 42 1.77 0.33 -21.23
N ALA A 43 1.71 1.67 -21.26
CA ALA A 43 2.58 2.49 -22.11
C ALA A 43 4.00 2.67 -21.52
N MET A 44 4.22 2.23 -20.28
CA MET A 44 5.50 2.42 -19.58
C MET A 44 6.36 1.17 -19.64
N LYS A 45 7.67 1.36 -19.77
CA LYS A 45 8.64 0.27 -19.62
C LYS A 45 8.98 0.10 -18.14
N LEU A 46 8.27 -0.81 -17.47
CA LEU A 46 8.47 -1.08 -16.04
C LEU A 46 9.81 -1.81 -15.79
N PRO A 47 10.63 -1.35 -14.82
CA PRO A 47 11.81 -2.08 -14.37
C PRO A 47 11.45 -3.50 -13.88
N SER A 48 12.40 -4.43 -14.00
CA SER A 48 12.26 -5.79 -13.46
C SER A 48 13.38 -6.08 -12.46
N ILE A 49 13.04 -6.80 -11.40
CA ILE A 49 13.97 -7.25 -10.36
C ILE A 49 13.84 -8.77 -10.17
N SER A 50 14.90 -9.39 -9.67
CA SER A 50 14.92 -10.80 -9.33
C SER A 50 14.46 -11.01 -7.88
N CYS A 51 13.38 -11.77 -7.69
CA CYS A 51 12.77 -12.07 -6.41
C CYS A 51 13.00 -13.54 -6.02
N PRO A 52 13.08 -13.86 -4.72
CA PRO A 52 13.38 -15.22 -4.29
C PRO A 52 12.23 -16.21 -4.54
N HIS A 53 10.98 -15.78 -4.34
CA HIS A 53 9.82 -16.69 -4.33
C HIS A 53 8.59 -16.14 -5.06
N GLU A 54 8.20 -14.89 -4.78
CA GLU A 54 6.92 -14.36 -5.21
C GLU A 54 7.04 -12.89 -5.66
N CYS A 55 6.21 -12.53 -6.64
CA CYS A 55 5.93 -11.15 -7.00
C CYS A 55 4.69 -10.66 -6.26
N PHE A 56 4.58 -9.35 -6.04
CA PHE A 56 3.32 -8.73 -5.66
C PHE A 56 3.00 -7.48 -6.48
N GLU A 57 1.72 -7.14 -6.45
CA GLU A 57 1.20 -5.81 -6.78
C GLU A 57 0.17 -5.39 -5.74
N ALA A 58 0.12 -4.09 -5.47
CA ALA A 58 -0.81 -3.48 -4.56
C ALA A 58 -1.31 -2.15 -5.11
N ILE A 59 -2.59 -1.88 -4.87
CA ILE A 59 -3.19 -0.57 -5.11
C ILE A 59 -3.96 -0.13 -3.88
N LEU A 60 -3.81 1.15 -3.52
CA LEU A 60 -4.72 1.87 -2.64
C LEU A 60 -5.27 3.05 -3.43
N SER A 61 -6.58 3.29 -3.37
CA SER A 61 -7.21 4.43 -4.01
C SER A 61 -8.16 5.10 -3.05
N LEU A 62 -8.13 6.43 -3.01
CA LEU A 62 -8.97 7.27 -2.18
C LEU A 62 -9.66 8.30 -3.06
N ASP A 63 -10.99 8.38 -2.99
CA ASP A 63 -11.75 9.29 -3.84
C ASP A 63 -12.78 10.09 -3.05
N THR A 64 -12.86 11.38 -3.32
CA THR A 64 -13.83 12.28 -2.69
C THR A 64 -15.14 12.38 -3.46
N GLY A 65 -15.19 11.93 -4.72
CA GLY A 65 -16.33 12.18 -5.62
C GLY A 65 -16.31 13.57 -6.29
N TYR A 66 -15.44 14.47 -5.84
CA TYR A 66 -15.45 15.89 -6.26
C TYR A 66 -14.15 16.34 -6.95
N ARG A 67 -13.12 15.49 -6.91
CA ARG A 67 -11.76 15.71 -7.42
C ARG A 67 -11.24 14.41 -8.04
N ALA A 68 -10.13 14.50 -8.75
CA ALA A 68 -9.41 13.31 -9.20
C ALA A 68 -8.96 12.49 -7.97
N PRO A 69 -9.14 11.16 -7.95
CA PRO A 69 -8.69 10.31 -6.85
C PRO A 69 -7.18 10.37 -6.67
N VAL A 70 -6.72 10.07 -5.45
CA VAL A 70 -5.31 9.75 -5.20
C VAL A 70 -5.16 8.25 -5.20
N THR A 71 -4.30 7.73 -6.08
CA THR A 71 -4.08 6.29 -6.23
C THR A 71 -2.61 5.95 -6.05
N LEU A 72 -2.31 5.11 -5.08
CA LEU A 72 -1.01 4.52 -4.84
C LEU A 72 -0.89 3.21 -5.62
N VAL A 73 0.19 3.03 -6.38
CA VAL A 73 0.48 1.77 -7.07
C VAL A 73 1.86 1.28 -6.67
N ARG A 74 1.96 0.01 -6.28
CA ARG A 74 3.22 -0.63 -5.91
C ARG A 74 3.35 -2.02 -6.51
N LYS A 75 4.54 -2.36 -6.98
CA LYS A 75 4.91 -3.67 -7.54
C LYS A 75 6.31 -4.05 -7.08
N GLY A 76 6.57 -5.32 -6.80
CA GLY A 76 7.91 -5.78 -6.45
C GLY A 76 7.97 -7.22 -5.95
N CYS A 77 8.97 -7.51 -5.14
CA CYS A 77 9.13 -8.80 -4.47
C CYS A 77 8.24 -8.92 -3.24
N TRP A 78 7.71 -10.12 -3.02
CA TRP A 78 6.82 -10.41 -1.93
C TRP A 78 7.48 -11.32 -0.89
N THR A 79 7.22 -11.02 0.38
CA THR A 79 7.66 -11.84 1.52
C THR A 79 6.51 -12.12 2.50
N GLY A 80 5.28 -11.73 2.16
CA GLY A 80 4.09 -11.94 2.99
C GLY A 80 3.29 -13.18 2.58
N PRO A 81 2.18 -13.49 3.26
CA PRO A 81 1.19 -14.46 2.77
C PRO A 81 0.58 -14.01 1.42
N PRO A 82 0.24 -14.92 0.48
CA PRO A 82 -0.16 -14.55 -0.89
C PRO A 82 -1.55 -13.89 -1.00
N ALA A 83 -2.40 -14.00 0.02
CA ALA A 83 -3.73 -13.39 0.08
C ALA A 83 -4.12 -13.10 1.54
N GLY A 84 -4.83 -12.00 1.76
CA GLY A 84 -5.27 -11.56 3.08
C GLY A 84 -6.58 -10.81 2.94
N GLN A 85 -7.46 -10.98 3.93
CA GLN A 85 -8.78 -10.41 3.87
C GLN A 85 -8.70 -8.89 4.06
N THR A 86 -9.17 -8.18 3.04
CA THR A 86 -9.40 -6.75 3.13
C THR A 86 -10.66 -6.50 3.96
N GLN A 87 -10.55 -5.70 5.00
CA GLN A 87 -11.66 -5.20 5.80
C GLN A 87 -11.99 -3.79 5.33
N SER A 88 -13.28 -3.54 5.11
CA SER A 88 -13.80 -2.26 4.64
C SER A 88 -15.09 -1.93 5.40
N ASN A 89 -15.31 -0.65 5.68
CA ASN A 89 -16.56 -0.17 6.25
C ASN A 89 -17.37 0.52 5.13
N PRO A 90 -18.53 -0.02 4.69
CA PRO A 90 -19.32 0.58 3.61
C PRO A 90 -19.89 1.97 3.98
N ASP A 91 -19.97 2.27 5.28
CA ASP A 91 -20.42 3.55 5.80
C ASP A 91 -19.27 4.54 6.03
N ALA A 92 -18.03 4.19 5.70
CA ALA A 92 -16.91 5.13 5.74
C ALA A 92 -16.94 6.09 4.54
N LEU A 93 -16.58 7.34 4.78
CA LEU A 93 -16.27 8.31 3.74
C LEU A 93 -14.92 8.99 4.03
N PRO A 94 -14.21 9.48 3.00
CA PRO A 94 -14.42 9.24 1.56
C PRO A 94 -14.39 7.74 1.17
N PRO A 95 -15.06 7.33 0.08
CA PRO A 95 -14.93 5.98 -0.46
C PRO A 95 -13.47 5.65 -0.81
N ASP A 96 -13.07 4.43 -0.50
CA ASP A 96 -11.72 3.95 -0.74
C ASP A 96 -11.69 2.51 -1.24
N TYR A 97 -10.53 2.09 -1.72
CA TYR A 97 -10.28 0.72 -2.17
C TYR A 97 -8.84 0.36 -1.91
N SER A 98 -8.62 -0.85 -1.41
CA SER A 98 -7.28 -1.43 -1.36
C SER A 98 -7.28 -2.90 -1.75
N VAL A 99 -6.26 -3.30 -2.49
CA VAL A 99 -6.05 -4.67 -2.92
C VAL A 99 -4.57 -4.99 -2.96
N VAL A 100 -4.24 -6.21 -2.56
CA VAL A 100 -2.90 -6.79 -2.68
C VAL A 100 -3.02 -8.15 -3.34
N ARG A 101 -2.10 -8.44 -4.27
CA ARG A 101 -2.07 -9.70 -5.01
C ARG A 101 -0.65 -10.22 -5.04
N GLY A 102 -0.45 -11.46 -4.57
CA GLY A 102 0.78 -12.22 -4.75
C GLY A 102 0.67 -13.19 -5.93
N CYS A 103 1.80 -13.54 -6.55
CA CYS A 103 1.87 -14.54 -7.62
C CYS A 103 3.30 -15.11 -7.80
N THR A 104 3.40 -16.29 -8.43
CA THR A 104 4.61 -17.15 -8.42
C THR A 104 5.23 -17.40 -9.81
N THR A 105 4.81 -16.69 -10.86
CA THR A 105 5.34 -16.83 -12.22
C THR A 105 6.02 -15.56 -12.70
N ASP A 106 6.92 -15.66 -13.68
CA ASP A 106 7.67 -14.49 -14.16
C ASP A 106 6.73 -13.38 -14.64
N LYS A 107 6.95 -12.17 -14.11
CA LYS A 107 6.26 -10.91 -14.42
C LYS A 107 4.74 -11.00 -14.26
N CYS A 108 4.29 -11.85 -13.34
CA CYS A 108 2.87 -12.10 -13.08
C CYS A 108 2.14 -10.92 -12.43
N ASN A 109 2.86 -9.98 -11.82
CA ASN A 109 2.31 -8.83 -11.11
C ASN A 109 1.87 -7.69 -12.07
N ALA A 110 1.03 -8.06 -13.02
CA ALA A 110 0.58 -7.25 -14.15
C ALA A 110 -0.95 -7.22 -14.29
N HIS A 111 -1.73 -7.54 -13.25
CA HIS A 111 -3.19 -7.40 -13.31
C HIS A 111 -3.62 -5.94 -13.08
N LEU A 112 -2.92 -5.22 -12.21
CA LEU A 112 -3.22 -3.84 -11.85
C LEU A 112 -2.37 -2.89 -12.69
N MET A 113 -2.69 -2.80 -13.98
CA MET A 113 -1.93 -2.00 -14.95
C MET A 113 -2.64 -0.71 -15.37
N THR A 114 -3.96 -0.63 -15.19
CA THR A 114 -4.77 0.53 -15.58
C THR A 114 -5.78 0.88 -14.49
N HIS A 115 -6.28 2.11 -14.54
CA HIS A 115 -7.33 2.56 -13.66
C HIS A 115 -8.63 1.76 -13.78
N ASP A 116 -8.94 1.22 -14.98
CA ASP A 116 -10.14 0.41 -15.23
C ASP A 116 -10.19 -0.90 -14.42
N ALA A 117 -9.06 -1.31 -13.83
CA ALA A 117 -9.01 -2.46 -12.94
C ALA A 117 -9.59 -2.16 -11.53
N LEU A 118 -9.89 -0.89 -11.24
CA LEU A 118 -10.42 -0.44 -9.95
C LEU A 118 -11.94 -0.30 -9.98
N PRO A 119 -12.64 -0.55 -8.85
CA PRO A 119 -14.04 -0.21 -8.76
C PRO A 119 -14.25 1.29 -8.89
N ASN A 120 -15.41 1.69 -9.41
CA ASN A 120 -15.79 3.10 -9.44
C ASN A 120 -16.16 3.56 -8.02
N LEU A 121 -15.27 4.35 -7.40
CA LEU A 121 -15.44 4.89 -6.05
C LEU A 121 -16.34 6.13 -5.98
N SER A 122 -16.61 6.74 -7.12
CA SER A 122 -17.28 8.04 -7.24
C SER A 122 -18.62 7.96 -7.95
N GLN A 123 -19.37 6.88 -7.74
CA GLN A 123 -20.68 6.75 -8.33
C GLN A 123 -21.68 7.71 -7.65
N ALA A 124 -21.71 8.95 -8.13
CA ALA A 124 -22.80 9.86 -7.83
C ALA A 124 -24.10 9.28 -8.42
N PRO A 125 -25.25 9.41 -7.73
CA PRO A 125 -26.53 9.03 -8.29
C PRO A 125 -26.82 9.79 -9.58
N ASP A 126 -27.48 9.13 -10.52
CA ASP A 126 -28.02 9.73 -11.74
C ASP A 126 -29.55 9.57 -11.75
N PRO A 127 -30.34 10.65 -11.62
CA PRO A 127 -29.92 12.04 -11.47
C PRO A 127 -29.38 12.36 -10.06
N PRO A 128 -28.46 13.35 -9.94
CA PRO A 128 -27.87 13.69 -8.65
C PRO A 128 -28.92 14.32 -7.73
N THR A 129 -29.14 13.71 -6.57
CA THR A 129 -29.93 14.29 -5.49
C THR A 129 -29.01 15.11 -4.58
N LEU A 130 -29.32 16.39 -4.38
CA LEU A 130 -28.51 17.31 -3.57
C LEU A 130 -29.00 17.32 -2.13
N SER A 131 -28.07 17.37 -1.17
CA SER A 131 -28.40 17.48 0.26
C SER A 131 -28.66 18.93 0.71
N GLY A 132 -28.28 19.91 -0.12
CA GLY A 132 -28.32 21.33 0.21
C GLY A 132 -27.10 21.85 0.97
N ALA A 133 -26.20 20.97 1.42
CA ALA A 133 -24.93 21.38 2.03
C ALA A 133 -23.91 21.83 0.98
N GLU A 134 -23.06 22.80 1.33
CA GLU A 134 -21.94 23.25 0.51
C GLU A 134 -20.64 23.19 1.32
N CYS A 135 -19.63 22.51 0.78
CA CYS A 135 -18.35 22.26 1.46
C CYS A 135 -17.15 22.62 0.57
N TYR A 136 -16.00 22.84 1.21
CA TYR A 136 -14.73 22.78 0.48
C TYR A 136 -14.38 21.32 0.18
N ALA A 137 -13.88 21.06 -1.03
CA ALA A 137 -13.42 19.74 -1.48
C ALA A 137 -12.00 19.79 -2.06
N CYS A 138 -11.15 18.90 -1.56
CA CYS A 138 -9.77 18.70 -2.00
C CYS A 138 -9.28 17.31 -1.59
N ILE A 139 -8.34 16.78 -2.35
CA ILE A 139 -7.51 15.64 -1.96
C ILE A 139 -6.11 15.87 -2.53
N GLY A 140 -5.08 15.57 -1.75
CA GLY A 140 -3.69 15.75 -2.17
C GLY A 140 -2.70 15.12 -1.21
N VAL A 141 -1.43 15.11 -1.57
CA VAL A 141 -0.34 14.50 -0.76
C VAL A 141 0.51 15.55 -0.06
N HIS A 142 0.33 16.82 -0.40
CA HIS A 142 0.92 17.95 0.29
C HIS A 142 -0.18 18.76 0.98
N GLN A 143 0.15 19.32 2.14
CA GLN A 143 -0.79 20.14 2.91
C GLN A 143 -1.37 21.30 2.07
N ASP A 144 -0.53 21.90 1.24
CA ASP A 144 -0.87 23.03 0.38
C ASP A 144 -1.78 22.66 -0.80
N ASP A 145 -1.92 21.37 -1.14
CA ASP A 145 -2.89 20.91 -2.15
C ASP A 145 -4.33 21.14 -1.66
N CYS A 146 -4.50 21.14 -0.34
CA CYS A 146 -5.75 21.35 0.36
C CYS A 146 -5.87 22.72 1.04
N ALA A 147 -5.06 23.69 0.61
CA ALA A 147 -5.26 25.10 0.96
C ALA A 147 -6.65 25.57 0.51
N ILE A 148 -7.26 26.51 1.24
CA ILE A 148 -8.60 27.03 0.92
C ILE A 148 -8.66 27.60 -0.50
N SER A 149 -7.62 28.33 -0.92
CA SER A 149 -7.50 28.88 -2.26
C SER A 149 -7.41 27.84 -3.38
N LYS A 150 -7.00 26.60 -3.06
CA LYS A 150 -6.93 25.48 -4.03
C LYS A 150 -8.10 24.49 -3.89
N SER A 151 -8.92 24.63 -2.85
CA SER A 151 -10.08 23.77 -2.62
C SER A 151 -11.25 24.19 -3.51
N ARG A 152 -11.99 23.24 -4.07
CA ARG A 152 -13.24 23.53 -4.78
C ARG A 152 -14.35 23.78 -3.78
N ARG A 153 -15.32 24.60 -4.15
CA ARG A 153 -16.62 24.65 -3.47
C ARG A 153 -17.55 23.69 -4.19
N VAL A 154 -18.19 22.79 -3.45
CA VAL A 154 -19.04 21.74 -4.03
C VAL A 154 -20.36 21.64 -3.28
N GLN A 155 -21.41 21.29 -4.02
CA GLN A 155 -22.70 20.94 -3.44
C GLN A 155 -22.69 19.45 -3.12
N CYS A 156 -23.10 19.12 -1.91
CA CYS A 156 -23.05 17.75 -1.43
C CYS A 156 -24.24 16.93 -1.93
N HIS A 157 -24.02 15.63 -2.10
CA HIS A 157 -25.02 14.70 -2.62
C HIS A 157 -25.65 13.85 -1.51
N GLN A 158 -26.88 13.39 -1.76
CA GLN A 158 -27.59 12.40 -0.94
C GLN A 158 -27.68 12.79 0.56
N ASP A 159 -27.17 11.92 1.44
CA ASP A 159 -27.16 12.02 2.89
C ASP A 159 -25.89 12.74 3.42
N GLN A 160 -25.04 13.26 2.53
CA GLN A 160 -23.84 14.02 2.92
C GLN A 160 -24.23 15.45 3.30
N THR A 161 -24.68 15.65 4.54
CA THR A 161 -25.13 16.95 5.07
C THR A 161 -24.09 17.67 5.92
N ALA A 162 -22.92 17.06 6.14
CA ALA A 162 -21.81 17.63 6.89
C ALA A 162 -20.58 17.84 6.00
N CYS A 163 -19.66 18.69 6.44
CA CYS A 163 -18.35 18.85 5.82
C CYS A 163 -17.27 18.19 6.65
N PHE A 164 -16.34 17.50 6.00
CA PHE A 164 -15.17 16.90 6.63
C PHE A 164 -13.90 17.69 6.30
N GLN A 165 -12.99 17.72 7.26
CA GLN A 165 -11.60 18.14 7.09
C GLN A 165 -10.71 17.19 7.88
N GLY A 166 -9.68 16.66 7.23
CA GLY A 166 -8.78 15.72 7.87
C GLY A 166 -7.51 15.47 7.09
N ASN A 167 -6.70 14.57 7.62
CA ASN A 167 -5.52 14.04 6.94
C ASN A 167 -5.41 12.54 7.22
N GLY A 168 -4.65 11.86 6.38
CA GLY A 168 -4.46 10.42 6.45
C GLY A 168 -3.07 9.96 6.04
N ARG A 169 -2.88 8.64 6.05
CA ARG A 169 -1.80 7.97 5.34
C ARG A 169 -2.34 6.79 4.55
N MET A 170 -1.80 6.62 3.35
CA MET A 170 -1.99 5.42 2.54
C MET A 170 -0.69 4.63 2.61
N THR A 171 -0.74 3.41 3.15
CA THR A 171 0.45 2.60 3.42
C THR A 171 0.36 1.27 2.69
N VAL A 172 1.46 0.86 2.04
CA VAL A 172 1.68 -0.48 1.47
C VAL A 172 3.03 -0.97 1.96
N GLY A 173 3.05 -1.95 2.87
CA GLY A 173 4.30 -2.45 3.47
C GLY A 173 5.11 -1.30 4.09
N ASN A 174 6.36 -1.11 3.64
CA ASN A 174 7.23 -0.02 4.11
C ASN A 174 7.07 1.31 3.35
N PHE A 175 6.15 1.41 2.38
CA PHE A 175 5.90 2.63 1.62
C PHE A 175 4.64 3.30 2.14
N SER A 176 4.71 4.60 2.43
CA SER A 176 3.61 5.31 3.07
C SER A 176 3.55 6.76 2.59
N VAL A 177 2.39 7.18 2.11
CA VAL A 177 2.16 8.51 1.53
C VAL A 177 1.12 9.26 2.38
N PRO A 178 1.41 10.49 2.83
CA PRO A 178 0.41 11.30 3.51
C PRO A 178 -0.70 11.72 2.54
N VAL A 179 -1.91 11.86 3.06
CA VAL A 179 -3.04 12.42 2.32
C VAL A 179 -3.70 13.53 3.12
N TYR A 180 -4.17 14.56 2.44
CA TYR A 180 -4.89 15.69 3.03
C TYR A 180 -6.22 15.81 2.31
N ILE A 181 -7.29 16.05 3.06
CA ILE A 181 -8.64 15.95 2.51
C ILE A 181 -9.60 16.96 3.12
N ARG A 182 -10.44 17.52 2.24
CA ARG A 182 -11.69 18.19 2.57
C ARG A 182 -12.75 17.59 1.67
N THR A 183 -13.93 17.29 2.19
CA THR A 183 -15.02 16.75 1.37
C THR A 183 -16.37 16.92 2.05
N CYS A 184 -17.44 16.68 1.31
CA CYS A 184 -18.76 16.39 1.88
C CYS A 184 -18.73 15.03 2.60
N HIS A 185 -19.50 14.91 3.67
CA HIS A 185 -19.52 13.74 4.54
C HIS A 185 -20.89 13.53 5.15
N ARG A 186 -21.20 12.29 5.56
CA ARG A 186 -22.34 11.99 6.42
C ARG A 186 -22.15 12.54 7.84
N PRO A 187 -23.23 12.87 8.56
CA PRO A 187 -23.15 13.32 9.96
C PRO A 187 -22.44 12.36 10.92
N SER A 188 -22.47 11.04 10.64
CA SER A 188 -21.77 10.04 11.46
C SER A 188 -20.26 10.24 11.55
N CYS A 189 -19.68 10.96 10.59
CA CYS A 189 -18.24 11.24 10.52
C CYS A 189 -17.35 9.98 10.56
N THR A 190 -17.81 8.87 10.01
CA THR A 190 -17.06 7.61 9.91
C THR A 190 -15.93 7.72 8.89
N THR A 191 -14.67 7.63 9.34
CA THR A 191 -13.46 7.74 8.50
C THR A 191 -12.60 6.48 8.48
N GLU A 192 -13.14 5.34 8.92
CA GLU A 192 -12.44 4.06 8.94
C GLU A 192 -12.13 3.61 7.51
N GLY A 193 -10.88 3.78 7.08
CA GLY A 193 -10.46 3.35 5.76
C GLY A 193 -10.23 1.85 5.68
N THR A 194 -10.13 1.38 4.44
CA THR A 194 -9.89 -0.01 4.12
C THR A 194 -8.52 -0.47 4.66
N THR A 195 -8.51 -1.62 5.34
CA THR A 195 -7.30 -2.20 5.93
C THR A 195 -7.12 -3.67 5.57
N SER A 196 -5.88 -4.09 5.41
CA SER A 196 -5.45 -5.48 5.22
C SER A 196 -4.14 -5.70 5.99
N PRO A 197 -3.62 -6.93 6.08
CA PRO A 197 -2.33 -7.17 6.72
C PRO A 197 -1.15 -6.38 6.12
N TRP A 198 -1.29 -5.78 4.94
CA TRP A 198 -0.21 -5.07 4.24
C TRP A 198 -0.57 -3.67 3.78
N THR A 199 -1.84 -3.34 3.79
CA THR A 199 -2.35 -2.05 3.33
C THR A 199 -3.19 -1.41 4.40
N ALA A 200 -3.03 -0.11 4.56
CA ALA A 200 -3.85 0.67 5.47
C ALA A 200 -4.14 2.03 4.85
N ILE A 201 -5.40 2.43 4.89
CA ILE A 201 -5.85 3.79 4.64
C ILE A 201 -6.31 4.33 5.99
N ASP A 202 -5.44 5.04 6.67
CA ASP A 202 -5.73 5.60 7.99
C ASP A 202 -6.09 7.06 7.83
N LEU A 203 -7.35 7.43 8.09
CA LEU A 203 -7.81 8.83 8.06
C LEU A 203 -8.18 9.30 9.47
N GLN A 204 -7.86 10.55 9.76
CA GLN A 204 -8.27 11.26 10.97
C GLN A 204 -8.76 12.65 10.61
N GLY A 205 -9.71 13.19 11.37
CA GLY A 205 -10.20 14.53 11.13
C GLY A 205 -11.45 14.85 11.95
N SER A 206 -12.18 15.85 11.50
CA SER A 206 -13.41 16.29 12.15
C SER A 206 -14.45 16.70 11.12
N CYS A 207 -15.71 16.42 11.42
CA CYS A 207 -16.84 16.94 10.70
C CYS A 207 -17.38 18.21 11.35
N CYS A 208 -18.02 19.05 10.54
CA CYS A 208 -18.75 20.22 10.98
C CYS A 208 -20.02 20.39 10.14
N GLU A 209 -20.99 21.11 10.70
CA GLU A 209 -22.21 21.49 10.00
C GLU A 209 -22.19 22.98 9.65
N GLY A 210 -22.88 23.34 8.58
CA GLY A 210 -23.00 24.71 8.10
C GLY A 210 -22.18 25.02 6.85
N HIS A 211 -22.52 26.14 6.22
CA HIS A 211 -21.99 26.57 4.93
C HIS A 211 -20.47 26.71 4.96
N LEU A 212 -19.76 25.92 4.14
CA LEU A 212 -18.30 25.95 3.99
C LEU A 212 -17.55 25.91 5.32
N CYS A 213 -18.07 25.18 6.30
CA CYS A 213 -17.56 25.18 7.68
C CYS A 213 -16.17 24.54 7.79
N ASN A 214 -15.81 23.66 6.86
CA ASN A 214 -14.53 22.95 6.81
C ASN A 214 -13.43 23.84 6.23
N ARG A 215 -13.14 24.95 6.93
CA ARG A 215 -12.19 25.99 6.49
C ARG A 215 -10.95 26.14 7.37
N LYS A 216 -10.80 25.31 8.40
CA LYS A 216 -9.67 25.38 9.35
C LYS A 216 -8.36 25.05 8.63
N SER A 217 -7.23 25.55 9.12
CA SER A 217 -5.93 25.22 8.52
C SER A 217 -5.57 23.74 8.73
N MET A 218 -4.81 23.15 7.81
CA MET A 218 -4.43 21.72 7.80
C MET A 218 -3.14 21.44 8.58
N ILE A 219 -2.85 22.21 9.63
CA ILE A 219 -1.54 22.24 10.32
C ILE A 219 -1.36 21.05 11.28
N GLN A 220 -2.40 20.25 11.54
CA GLN A 220 -2.34 19.25 12.60
C GLN A 220 -1.39 18.10 12.20
N PRO A 221 -0.29 17.88 12.95
CA PRO A 221 0.64 16.80 12.68
C PRO A 221 -0.01 15.43 12.95
N PHE A 222 0.49 14.42 12.25
CA PHE A 222 0.09 13.02 12.45
C PHE A 222 0.42 12.57 13.88
N ASN A 223 -0.60 12.27 14.67
CA ASN A 223 -0.44 11.39 15.82
C ASN A 223 -0.66 9.96 15.34
N SER A 224 0.35 9.40 14.67
CA SER A 224 0.37 7.95 14.48
C SER A 224 0.43 7.33 15.87
N ALA A 225 -0.68 6.77 16.35
CA ALA A 225 -0.60 5.74 17.37
C ALA A 225 0.17 4.58 16.73
N LEU A 226 1.50 4.60 16.91
CA LEU A 226 2.35 3.46 16.63
C LEU A 226 1.71 2.30 17.37
N ALA A 227 1.20 1.32 16.63
CA ALA A 227 1.10 -0.04 17.13
C ALA A 227 2.53 -0.48 17.46
N THR A 228 3.01 -0.14 18.65
CA THR A 228 4.22 -0.69 19.23
C THR A 228 3.93 -2.15 19.57
N THR A 229 4.01 -3.02 18.58
CA THR A 229 4.42 -4.39 18.86
C THR A 229 5.93 -4.35 19.08
N PRO A 230 6.43 -4.60 20.30
CA PRO A 230 7.86 -4.71 20.51
C PRO A 230 8.38 -5.87 19.65
N PRO A 231 9.59 -5.78 19.06
CA PRO A 231 10.19 -6.92 18.40
C PRO A 231 10.37 -7.99 19.48
N ARG A 232 9.71 -9.14 19.29
CA ARG A 232 10.03 -10.35 20.05
C ARG A 232 11.49 -10.64 19.75
N ALA A 233 12.37 -10.25 20.67
CA ALA A 233 13.77 -10.60 20.64
C ALA A 233 13.84 -12.12 20.46
N VAL A 234 14.33 -12.55 19.30
CA VAL A 234 14.75 -13.93 19.11
C VAL A 234 15.90 -14.11 20.09
N GLN A 235 15.61 -14.73 21.23
CA GLN A 235 16.63 -15.22 22.15
C GLN A 235 17.37 -16.34 21.42
N VAL A 236 18.36 -15.96 20.60
CA VAL A 236 19.42 -16.84 20.17
C VAL A 236 20.24 -17.12 21.44
N LEU A 237 19.88 -18.18 22.15
CA LEU A 237 20.67 -18.70 23.24
C LEU A 237 21.98 -19.21 22.64
N ALA A 238 23.01 -18.37 22.71
CA ALA A 238 24.39 -18.74 22.43
C ALA A 238 24.85 -19.79 23.44
N LEU A 239 24.63 -21.07 23.12
CA LEU A 239 25.28 -22.19 23.79
C LEU A 239 26.62 -22.44 23.10
N LEU A 240 27.61 -21.62 23.45
CA LEU A 240 29.03 -21.87 23.18
C LEU A 240 29.69 -22.40 24.46
N LEU A 241 29.98 -23.71 24.44
CA LEU A 241 31.02 -24.48 25.13
C LEU A 241 31.06 -24.54 26.68
N PRO A 242 31.36 -25.74 27.19
CA PRO A 242 32.70 -25.96 27.74
C PRO A 242 33.44 -27.07 26.97
N VAL A 243 34.64 -26.74 26.47
CA VAL A 243 35.94 -27.23 26.98
C VAL A 243 36.06 -28.76 26.87
N LEU A 244 36.63 -29.32 25.81
CA LEU A 244 38.08 -29.54 25.68
C LEU A 244 38.77 -29.97 27.00
N LEU A 245 38.21 -30.94 27.72
CA LEU A 245 38.90 -31.67 28.79
C LEU A 245 38.37 -33.11 28.86
N LEU A 246 38.81 -33.98 27.95
CA LEU A 246 38.81 -35.44 28.13
C LEU A 246 39.67 -36.23 27.12
N VAL A 247 40.51 -35.56 26.34
CA VAL A 247 41.59 -36.24 25.61
C VAL A 247 42.91 -35.71 26.14
N GLY A 248 43.45 -36.40 27.14
CA GLY A 248 44.78 -36.15 27.67
C GLY A 248 44.79 -36.03 29.19
N LEU A 249 44.76 -37.16 29.89
CA LEU A 249 45.72 -37.49 30.94
C LEU A 249 45.55 -38.97 31.31
N SER A 250 46.61 -39.74 31.03
CA SER A 250 47.05 -40.99 31.69
C SER A 250 46.16 -42.23 31.61
#